data_AF-I2GJ04-F1
#
_entry.id   AF-I2GJ04-F1
#
_cell.length_a   1.000
_cell.length_b   1.000
_cell.length_c   1.000
_cell.angle_alpha   90.00
_cell.angle_beta   90.00
_cell.angle_gamma   90.00
#
_symmetry.space_group_name_H-M   'P 1'
#
loop_
_entity.id
_entity.type
_entity.pdbx_description
1 polymer ?
#
loop_
_entity_poly.entity_id
_entity_poly.type
_entity_poly.pdbx_seq_one_letter_code
_entity_poly.pdbx_strand_id
1 'polypeptide(L)'
;MRTFRKLTFLLLLGVLGCEVPNTTLPKTLDLRTFQVSTPGGWWSVDDVGFDSQVGRLTDGVTTLSYDYGWYSYRFNQETAATHERTQTTVDGRPALLVRPRQKGRGIIGVYIQKDTSNRLTIFGRDVMDEETILKILQSVRFN
;
A
#
# COMPACT_ATOMS: atom_id res chain seq x y z
N MET A 1 59.23 -14.20 34.49
CA MET A 1 57.77 -14.41 34.27
C MET A 1 57.08 -13.05 34.17
N ARG A 2 56.40 -12.79 33.04
CA ARG A 2 55.18 -11.98 32.85
C ARG A 2 55.17 -11.34 31.45
N THR A 3 54.73 -12.14 30.48
CA THR A 3 54.35 -11.70 29.14
C THR A 3 53.03 -10.93 29.23
N PHE A 4 53.03 -9.65 28.87
CA PHE A 4 51.80 -8.89 28.67
C PHE A 4 51.11 -9.35 27.38
N ARG A 5 50.04 -10.13 27.50
CA ARG A 5 49.13 -10.46 26.39
C ARG A 5 48.37 -9.20 26.02
N LYS A 6 48.55 -8.70 24.79
CA LYS A 6 47.66 -7.69 24.19
C LYS A 6 46.29 -8.34 24.00
N LEU A 7 45.30 -7.88 24.75
CA LEU A 7 43.91 -8.32 24.63
C LEU A 7 43.29 -7.56 23.45
N THR A 8 43.25 -8.18 22.27
CA THR A 8 42.55 -7.65 21.11
C THR A 8 41.06 -7.73 21.37
N PHE A 9 40.41 -6.60 21.66
CA PHE A 9 38.96 -6.51 21.80
C PHE A 9 38.36 -6.47 20.40
N LEU A 10 37.98 -7.64 19.86
CA LEU A 10 37.21 -7.75 18.63
C LEU A 10 35.78 -7.33 18.96
N LEU A 11 35.47 -6.05 18.77
CA LEU A 11 34.13 -5.49 18.95
C LEU A 11 33.22 -6.11 17.87
N LEU A 12 32.36 -7.06 18.28
CA LEU A 12 31.28 -7.59 17.46
C LEU A 12 30.43 -6.42 16.96
N LEU A 13 30.47 -6.14 15.65
CA LEU A 13 29.40 -5.41 14.98
C LEU A 13 28.15 -6.29 15.01
N GLY A 14 27.35 -6.14 16.06
CA GLY A 14 25.98 -6.62 16.06
C GLY A 14 25.18 -5.83 15.03
N VAL A 15 25.00 -6.41 13.85
CA VAL A 15 24.02 -5.95 12.86
C VAL A 15 22.64 -6.03 13.51
N LEU A 16 22.18 -4.91 14.04
CA LEU A 16 20.75 -4.66 14.26
C LEU A 16 20.11 -4.51 12.89
N GLY A 17 19.86 -5.65 12.22
CA GLY A 17 18.90 -5.69 11.14
C GLY A 17 17.53 -5.40 11.74
N CYS A 18 16.92 -4.25 11.39
CA CYS A 18 15.50 -4.05 11.65
C CYS A 18 14.74 -5.18 10.96
N GLU A 19 14.16 -6.10 11.72
CA GLU A 19 13.10 -6.94 11.21
C GLU A 19 11.93 -6.02 10.89
N VAL A 20 11.68 -5.79 9.60
CA VAL A 20 10.45 -5.15 9.16
C VAL A 20 9.31 -6.04 9.65
N PRO A 21 8.40 -5.55 10.50
CA PRO A 21 7.29 -6.35 10.98
C PRO A 21 6.54 -6.93 9.77
N ASN A 22 6.45 -8.26 9.71
CA ASN A 22 5.68 -8.92 8.67
C ASN A 22 4.19 -8.73 8.99
N THR A 23 3.63 -7.57 8.63
CA THR A 23 2.18 -7.36 8.73
C THR A 23 1.47 -8.43 7.92
N THR A 24 0.67 -9.25 8.61
CA THR A 24 -0.21 -10.26 8.03
C THR A 24 -1.53 -9.63 7.62
N LEU A 25 -2.11 -10.09 6.51
CA LEU A 25 -3.41 -9.64 6.01
C LEU A 25 -4.47 -10.76 6.09
N PRO A 26 -4.90 -11.19 7.30
CA PRO A 26 -5.75 -12.36 7.48
C PRO A 26 -7.22 -12.16 7.08
N LYS A 27 -7.68 -10.91 6.92
CA LYS A 27 -9.07 -10.61 6.60
C LYS A 27 -9.20 -10.32 5.11
N THR A 28 -10.19 -10.91 4.44
CA THR A 28 -10.57 -10.52 3.08
C THR A 28 -11.84 -9.68 3.14
N LEU A 29 -11.81 -8.51 2.50
CA LEU A 29 -12.99 -7.68 2.27
C LEU A 29 -13.44 -7.88 0.83
N ASP A 30 -14.65 -8.40 0.64
CA ASP A 30 -15.31 -8.47 -0.66
C ASP A 30 -16.03 -7.14 -0.93
N LEU A 31 -15.61 -6.46 -1.99
CA LEU A 31 -16.12 -5.16 -2.44
C LEU A 31 -16.91 -5.35 -3.74
N ARG A 32 -17.56 -6.50 -3.92
CA ARG A 32 -18.45 -6.87 -5.04
C ARG A 32 -17.73 -7.11 -6.37
N THR A 33 -17.04 -6.10 -6.89
CA THR A 33 -16.31 -6.18 -8.17
C THR A 33 -14.88 -6.70 -8.00
N PHE A 34 -14.34 -6.51 -6.80
CA PHE A 34 -13.00 -6.95 -6.43
C PHE A 34 -12.98 -7.21 -4.94
N GLN A 35 -11.92 -7.86 -4.48
CA GLN A 35 -11.64 -8.12 -3.08
C GLN A 35 -10.23 -7.67 -2.73
N VAL A 36 -10.01 -7.34 -1.45
CA VAL A 36 -8.71 -6.95 -0.90
C VAL A 36 -8.44 -7.68 0.41
N SER A 37 -7.19 -8.03 0.66
CA SER A 37 -6.75 -8.56 1.95
C SER A 37 -6.27 -7.42 2.85
N THR A 38 -6.68 -7.44 4.12
CA THR A 38 -6.39 -6.41 5.12
C THR A 38 -5.95 -7.04 6.44
N PRO A 39 -5.32 -6.27 7.34
CA PRO A 39 -5.20 -6.64 8.74
C PRO A 39 -6.56 -6.96 9.36
N GLY A 40 -6.55 -7.63 10.52
CA GLY A 40 -7.74 -7.74 11.36
C GLY A 40 -8.26 -6.36 11.75
N GLY A 41 -9.58 -6.22 11.90
CA GLY A 41 -10.21 -4.97 12.34
C GLY A 41 -10.58 -3.98 11.23
N TRP A 42 -10.16 -4.19 9.98
CA TRP A 42 -10.60 -3.35 8.85
C TRP A 42 -12.04 -3.66 8.43
N TRP A 43 -12.79 -2.67 7.97
CA TRP A 43 -14.10 -2.84 7.33
C TRP A 43 -14.26 -1.91 6.13
N SER A 44 -15.30 -2.14 5.33
CA SER A 44 -15.65 -1.31 4.19
C SER A 44 -16.98 -0.58 4.38
N VAL A 45 -17.11 0.55 3.71
CA VAL A 45 -18.34 1.34 3.61
C VAL A 45 -18.52 1.74 2.15
N ASP A 46 -19.65 1.34 1.57
CA ASP A 46 -20.04 1.81 0.24
C ASP A 46 -20.44 3.30 0.32
N ASP A 47 -19.96 4.10 -0.62
CA ASP A 47 -20.41 5.49 -0.81
C ASP A 47 -21.31 5.58 -2.05
N VAL A 48 -22.07 6.68 -2.17
CA VAL A 48 -22.97 6.89 -3.32
C VAL A 48 -22.18 7.45 -4.50
N GLY A 49 -22.00 6.64 -5.55
CA GLY A 49 -21.54 7.06 -6.87
C GLY A 49 -22.68 7.00 -7.88
N PHE A 50 -22.70 7.92 -8.86
CA PHE A 50 -23.72 7.94 -9.91
C PHE A 50 -23.45 6.89 -10.99
N ASP A 51 -22.20 6.81 -11.44
CA ASP A 51 -21.74 5.98 -12.56
C ASP A 51 -20.53 5.08 -12.20
N SER A 52 -19.95 5.27 -11.02
CA SER A 52 -18.85 4.46 -10.46
C SER A 52 -19.27 3.72 -9.21
N GLN A 53 -18.65 2.56 -8.96
CA GLN A 53 -18.66 1.93 -7.65
C GLN A 53 -17.59 2.62 -6.78
N VAL A 54 -18.03 3.35 -5.75
CA VAL A 54 -17.14 4.11 -4.86
C VAL A 54 -17.36 3.69 -3.41
N GLY A 55 -16.33 3.89 -2.59
CA GLY A 55 -16.43 3.63 -1.16
C GLY A 55 -15.09 3.77 -0.46
N ARG A 56 -15.05 3.26 0.76
CA ARG A 56 -13.88 3.32 1.63
C ARG A 56 -13.61 2.00 2.31
N LEU A 57 -12.34 1.71 2.60
CA LEU A 57 -11.91 0.72 3.57
C LEU A 57 -11.13 1.40 4.69
N THR A 58 -11.37 1.01 5.94
CA THR A 58 -10.78 1.67 7.12
C THR A 58 -10.65 0.73 8.31
N ASP A 59 -9.70 1.00 9.20
CA ASP A 59 -9.58 0.42 10.55
C ASP A 59 -10.02 1.39 11.66
N GLY A 60 -10.64 2.52 11.29
CA GLY A 60 -11.03 3.59 12.21
C GLY A 60 -9.96 4.66 12.43
N VAL A 61 -8.72 4.43 11.99
CA VAL A 61 -7.62 5.41 12.05
C VAL A 61 -7.18 5.80 10.64
N THR A 62 -6.87 4.80 9.82
CA THR A 62 -6.50 4.95 8.41
C THR A 62 -7.71 4.69 7.54
N THR A 63 -7.89 5.51 6.51
CA THR A 63 -8.95 5.34 5.52
C THR A 63 -8.33 5.33 4.13
N LEU A 64 -8.67 4.32 3.33
CA LEU A 64 -8.41 4.31 1.91
C LEU A 64 -9.74 4.46 1.16
N SER A 65 -9.80 5.39 0.23
CA SER A 65 -10.92 5.54 -0.69
C SER A 65 -10.69 4.68 -1.93
N TYR A 66 -11.75 4.11 -2.49
CA TYR A 66 -11.72 3.45 -3.78
C TYR A 66 -12.75 4.03 -4.75
N ASP A 67 -12.40 3.96 -6.03
CA ASP A 67 -13.27 4.28 -7.16
C ASP A 67 -13.01 3.24 -8.25
N TYR A 68 -14.07 2.54 -8.65
CA TYR A 68 -14.09 1.68 -9.81
C TYR A 68 -15.07 2.24 -10.85
N GLY A 69 -14.54 2.69 -11.98
CA GLY A 69 -15.36 3.19 -13.07
C GLY A 69 -14.56 3.87 -14.18
N TRP A 70 -15.26 4.58 -15.06
CA TRP A 70 -14.61 5.27 -16.17
C TRP A 70 -13.83 6.50 -15.71
N TYR A 71 -14.13 7.14 -14.59
CA TYR A 71 -13.45 8.39 -14.22
C TYR A 71 -12.44 8.25 -13.09
N SER A 72 -12.09 7.01 -12.70
CA SER A 72 -11.20 6.77 -11.56
C SER A 72 -9.83 7.43 -11.75
N TYR A 73 -9.32 7.96 -10.63
CA TYR A 73 -8.15 8.82 -10.59
C TYR A 73 -6.87 8.11 -11.04
N ARG A 74 -6.06 8.78 -11.88
CA ARG A 74 -4.87 8.19 -12.54
C ARG A 74 -3.53 8.61 -11.91
N PHE A 75 -3.56 9.31 -10.79
CA PHE A 75 -2.38 9.87 -10.13
C PHE A 75 -1.52 10.78 -11.01
N ASN A 76 -2.17 11.67 -11.79
CA ASN A 76 -1.45 12.60 -12.65
C ASN A 76 -0.74 13.72 -11.86
N GLN A 77 -1.12 13.96 -10.61
CA GLN A 77 -0.51 14.99 -9.75
C GLN A 77 0.69 14.45 -8.94
N GLU A 78 0.75 13.14 -8.71
CA GLU A 78 1.82 12.46 -7.97
C GLU A 78 3.04 12.20 -8.87
N THR A 79 3.73 13.27 -9.27
CA THR A 79 4.89 13.19 -10.18
C THR A 79 6.11 12.53 -9.54
N ALA A 80 7.11 12.16 -10.36
CA ALA A 80 8.37 11.56 -9.88
C ALA A 80 9.17 12.47 -8.90
N ALA A 81 8.88 13.77 -8.88
CA ALA A 81 9.49 14.72 -7.95
C ALA A 81 8.94 14.57 -6.53
N THR A 82 7.65 14.25 -6.38
CA THR A 82 6.98 14.16 -5.08
C THR A 82 6.75 12.72 -4.63
N HIS A 83 6.66 11.79 -5.58
CA HIS A 83 6.31 10.39 -5.33
C HIS A 83 7.27 9.43 -6.05
N GLU A 84 7.47 8.28 -5.43
CA GLU A 84 7.91 7.08 -6.13
C GLU A 84 6.73 6.54 -6.94
N ARG A 85 7.00 6.18 -8.20
CA ARG A 85 6.00 5.70 -9.16
C ARG A 85 6.48 4.37 -9.72
N THR A 86 5.76 3.30 -9.43
CA THR A 86 6.14 1.94 -9.81
C THR A 86 5.09 1.35 -10.72
N GLN A 87 5.45 1.15 -11.99
CA GLN A 87 4.65 0.35 -12.93
C GLN A 87 4.83 -1.12 -12.58
N THR A 88 3.73 -1.86 -12.45
CA THR A 88 3.72 -3.25 -12.03
C THR A 88 2.50 -3.97 -12.59
N THR A 89 2.24 -5.18 -12.10
CA THR A 89 0.96 -5.86 -12.26
C THR A 89 0.33 -6.17 -10.90
N VAL A 90 -0.99 -6.07 -10.82
CA VAL A 90 -1.79 -6.52 -9.68
C VAL A 90 -2.91 -7.38 -10.24
N ASP A 91 -3.07 -8.60 -9.71
CA ASP A 91 -3.98 -9.61 -10.26
C ASP A 91 -3.79 -9.86 -11.78
N GLY A 92 -2.53 -9.85 -12.22
CA GLY A 92 -2.16 -10.02 -13.64
C GLY A 92 -2.49 -8.82 -14.54
N ARG A 93 -2.94 -7.69 -13.98
CA ARG A 93 -3.36 -6.50 -14.73
C ARG A 93 -2.37 -5.36 -14.60
N PRO A 94 -2.16 -4.54 -15.65
CA PRO A 94 -1.29 -3.38 -15.57
C PRO A 94 -1.70 -2.44 -14.43
N ALA A 95 -0.74 -2.06 -13.61
CA ALA A 95 -0.97 -1.23 -12.44
C ALA A 95 0.13 -0.20 -12.23
N LEU A 96 -0.24 0.93 -11.63
CA LEU A 96 0.69 1.96 -11.15
C LEU A 96 0.50 2.10 -9.65
N LEU A 97 1.57 1.84 -8.90
CA LEU A 97 1.67 2.20 -7.48
C LEU A 97 2.32 3.58 -7.35
N VAL A 98 1.74 4.42 -6.49
CA VAL A 98 2.34 5.68 -6.06
C VAL A 98 2.56 5.67 -4.56
N ARG A 99 3.73 6.15 -4.14
CA ARG A 99 4.12 6.28 -2.74
C ARG A 99 4.80 7.64 -2.53
N PRO A 100 4.47 8.42 -1.49
CA PRO A 100 5.13 9.69 -1.28
C PRO A 100 6.62 9.49 -0.96
N ARG A 101 7.49 10.37 -1.48
CA ARG A 101 8.93 10.34 -1.15
C ARG A 101 9.19 10.72 0.31
N GLN A 102 8.33 11.56 0.87
CA GLN A 102 8.35 11.88 2.28
C GLN A 102 7.28 11.05 3.00
N LYS A 103 7.72 10.14 3.86
CA LYS A 103 6.84 9.24 4.60
C LYS A 103 5.70 10.01 5.29
N GLY A 104 4.47 9.54 5.09
CA GLY A 104 3.27 10.13 5.70
C GLY A 104 2.90 11.53 5.19
N ARG A 105 3.44 11.96 4.04
CA ARG A 105 3.09 13.24 3.41
C ARG A 105 2.79 13.10 1.93
N GLY A 106 1.51 13.07 1.59
CA GLY A 106 1.02 12.91 0.22
C GLY A 106 0.11 11.70 0.07
N ILE A 107 -0.03 11.23 -1.17
CA ILE A 107 -0.93 10.12 -1.51
C ILE A 107 -0.13 8.84 -1.67
N ILE A 108 -0.62 7.78 -1.03
CA ILE A 108 -0.22 6.41 -1.33
C ILE A 108 -1.40 5.69 -1.98
N GLY A 109 -1.17 5.00 -3.10
CA GLY A 109 -2.29 4.41 -3.84
C GLY A 109 -1.89 3.49 -4.98
N VAL A 110 -2.89 2.79 -5.50
CA VAL A 110 -2.78 1.93 -6.68
C VAL A 110 -3.84 2.30 -7.70
N TYR A 111 -3.40 2.36 -8.95
CA TYR A 111 -4.24 2.42 -10.13
C TYR A 111 -4.12 1.09 -10.84
N ILE A 112 -5.23 0.46 -11.23
CA ILE A 112 -5.24 -0.82 -11.93
C ILE A 112 -6.15 -0.70 -13.16
N GLN A 113 -5.59 -1.00 -14.33
CA GLN A 113 -6.35 -1.05 -15.58
C GLN A 113 -7.13 -2.37 -15.62
N LYS A 114 -8.47 -2.33 -15.50
CA LYS A 114 -9.29 -3.54 -15.59
C LYS A 114 -9.53 -3.96 -17.03
N ASP A 115 -9.98 -3.03 -17.86
CA ASP A 115 -10.25 -3.19 -19.30
C ASP A 115 -10.13 -1.82 -19.99
N THR A 116 -10.57 -1.66 -21.25
CA THR A 116 -10.45 -0.39 -21.99
C THR A 116 -11.23 0.77 -21.37
N SER A 117 -12.26 0.47 -20.59
CA SER A 117 -13.23 1.42 -20.08
C SER A 117 -13.12 1.58 -18.57
N ASN A 118 -12.99 0.47 -17.86
CA ASN A 118 -12.96 0.42 -16.41
C ASN A 118 -11.54 0.38 -15.85
N ARG A 119 -11.40 1.09 -14.74
CA ARG A 119 -10.19 1.19 -13.95
C ARG A 119 -10.57 1.17 -12.48
N LEU A 120 -9.67 0.67 -11.66
CA LEU A 120 -9.78 0.73 -10.21
C LEU A 120 -8.69 1.66 -9.69
N THR A 121 -9.07 2.55 -8.79
CA THR A 121 -8.13 3.32 -7.98
C THR A 121 -8.44 3.11 -6.52
N ILE A 122 -7.41 2.82 -5.71
CA ILE A 122 -7.51 2.80 -4.25
C ILE A 122 -6.39 3.69 -3.71
N PHE A 123 -6.70 4.59 -2.77
CA PHE A 123 -5.68 5.48 -2.21
C PHE A 123 -6.00 5.98 -0.79
N GLY A 124 -4.95 6.26 -0.04
CA GLY A 124 -4.99 6.97 1.25
C GLY A 124 -4.14 8.24 1.19
N ARG A 125 -4.36 9.14 2.14
CA ARG A 125 -3.62 10.39 2.28
C ARG A 125 -2.91 10.46 3.62
N ASP A 126 -1.67 10.94 3.61
CA ASP A 126 -0.83 11.20 4.79
C ASP A 126 -0.73 9.98 5.73
N VAL A 127 -0.65 8.78 5.14
CA VAL A 127 -0.66 7.51 5.88
C VAL A 127 0.73 7.22 6.47
N MET A 128 0.79 6.96 7.78
CA MET A 128 2.05 6.64 8.46
C MET A 128 2.53 5.20 8.24
N ASP A 129 1.61 4.24 8.17
CA ASP A 129 1.93 2.83 7.94
C ASP A 129 1.86 2.46 6.45
N GLU A 130 2.76 3.05 5.67
CA GLU A 130 2.80 2.86 4.22
C GLU A 130 3.06 1.42 3.79
N GLU A 131 3.82 0.65 4.56
CA GLU A 131 4.16 -0.74 4.22
C GLU A 131 2.94 -1.66 4.29
N THR A 132 2.11 -1.51 5.34
CA THR A 132 0.84 -2.23 5.42
C THR A 132 -0.09 -1.82 4.28
N ILE A 133 -0.18 -0.53 3.96
CA ILE A 133 -1.03 -0.07 2.85
C ILE A 133 -0.55 -0.61 1.52
N LEU A 134 0.75 -0.62 1.21
CA LEU A 134 1.27 -1.21 -0.03
C LEU A 134 0.87 -2.69 -0.15
N LYS A 135 0.96 -3.47 0.94
CA LYS A 135 0.52 -4.87 0.94
C LYS A 135 -0.99 -5.00 0.65
N ILE A 136 -1.82 -4.14 1.25
CA ILE A 136 -3.27 -4.11 0.96
C ILE A 136 -3.51 -3.81 -0.52
N LEU A 137 -2.88 -2.75 -1.04
CA LEU A 137 -3.02 -2.31 -2.43
C LEU A 137 -2.59 -3.39 -3.44
N GLN A 138 -1.53 -4.15 -3.13
CA GLN A 138 -1.04 -5.26 -3.95
C GLN A 138 -1.89 -6.53 -3.85
N SER A 139 -2.75 -6.64 -2.83
CA SER A 139 -3.57 -7.83 -2.59
C SER A 139 -4.88 -7.86 -3.38
N VAL A 140 -5.19 -6.78 -4.12
CA VAL A 140 -6.42 -6.69 -4.93
C VAL A 140 -6.54 -7.90 -5.84
N ARG A 141 -7.73 -8.50 -5.87
CA ARG A 141 -8.14 -9.51 -6.85
C ARG A 141 -9.51 -9.15 -7.40
N PHE A 142 -9.69 -9.24 -8.71
CA PHE A 142 -11.02 -9.04 -9.30
C PHE A 142 -11.84 -10.32 -9.20
N ASN A 143 -13.15 -10.16 -8.99
CA ASN A 143 -14.10 -11.27 -8.96
C ASN A 143 -14.45 -11.75 -10.38
#